data_AF-A0A5E4A638-F1
#
_entry.id   AF-A0A5E4A638-F1
#
_cell.length_a   1.000
_cell.length_b   1.000
_cell.length_c   1.000
_cell.angle_alpha   90.00
_cell.angle_beta   90.00
_cell.angle_gamma   90.00
#
_symmetry.space_group_name_H-M   'P 1'
#
loop_
_entity.id
_entity.type
_entity.pdbx_description
1 polymer ?
#
loop_
_entity_poly.entity_id
_entity_poly.type
_entity_poly.pdbx_seq_one_letter_code
_entity_poly.pdbx_strand_id
1 'polypeptide(L)'
;MSRSGWWGEVPLGVHLYPHKADQKLEIIKQMIQGEQMTQEEWQVSQNECLVLKLLHHTKVTGYYENFLEDKALTIAIGYAPSGTLAQSI
;
A
#
# COMPACT_ATOMS: atom_id res chain seq x y z
N MET A 1 13.24 -17.83 -11.29
CA MET A 1 13.90 -16.82 -10.44
C MET A 1 12.83 -15.89 -9.90
N SER A 2 12.94 -15.54 -8.62
CA SER A 2 11.90 -15.05 -7.71
C SER A 2 11.07 -13.86 -8.21
N ARG A 3 9.74 -14.01 -8.24
CA ARG A 3 8.76 -12.93 -8.42
C ARG A 3 8.87 -12.00 -7.20
N SER A 4 9.39 -10.79 -7.39
CA SER A 4 9.73 -9.87 -6.30
C SER A 4 8.86 -8.62 -6.37
N GLY A 5 7.72 -8.64 -5.68
CA GLY A 5 6.92 -7.45 -5.43
C GLY A 5 5.42 -7.72 -5.49
N TRP A 6 4.78 -7.67 -4.32
CA TRP A 6 3.32 -7.82 -4.13
C TRP A 6 2.49 -6.75 -4.84
N TRP A 7 3.09 -5.58 -5.06
CA TRP A 7 2.38 -4.38 -5.51
C TRP A 7 1.95 -4.38 -6.98
N GLY A 8 2.43 -5.31 -7.79
CA GLY A 8 2.19 -5.33 -9.24
C GLY A 8 1.17 -6.35 -9.75
N GLU A 9 0.96 -7.46 -9.02
CA GLU A 9 0.21 -8.63 -9.56
C GLU A 9 -1.06 -8.99 -8.76
N VAL A 10 -1.21 -8.48 -7.53
CA VAL A 10 -2.41 -8.71 -6.73
C VAL A 10 -3.48 -7.68 -7.09
N PRO A 11 -4.74 -8.07 -7.36
CA PRO A 11 -5.84 -7.13 -7.50
C PRO A 11 -6.11 -6.47 -6.15
N LEU A 12 -5.53 -5.30 -5.94
CA LEU A 12 -5.69 -4.51 -4.73
C LEU A 12 -6.84 -3.51 -4.88
N GLY A 13 -7.66 -3.38 -3.84
CA GLY A 13 -8.56 -2.24 -3.73
C GLY A 13 -7.73 -0.98 -3.49
N VAL A 14 -7.73 -0.06 -4.43
CA VAL A 14 -7.02 1.23 -4.31
C VAL A 14 -8.06 2.35 -4.35
N HIS A 15 -8.13 3.12 -3.27
CA HIS A 15 -9.11 4.18 -3.10
C HIS A 15 -8.41 5.49 -2.75
N LEU A 16 -8.83 6.57 -3.41
CA LEU A 16 -8.43 7.92 -3.05
C LEU A 16 -9.38 8.44 -1.97
N TYR A 17 -8.85 8.86 -0.83
CA TYR A 17 -9.64 9.31 0.31
C TYR A 17 -9.08 10.62 0.88
N PRO A 18 -9.92 11.61 1.22
CA PRO A 18 -9.49 12.80 1.95
C PRO A 18 -9.33 12.47 3.44
N HIS A 19 -8.14 12.69 3.99
CA HIS A 19 -7.88 12.56 5.41
C HIS A 19 -8.78 13.51 6.21
N LYS A 20 -9.45 13.00 7.24
CA LYS A 20 -10.54 13.71 7.91
C LYS A 20 -10.08 14.97 8.63
N ALA A 21 -8.87 14.99 9.19
CA ALA A 21 -8.39 16.09 10.02
C ALA A 21 -7.88 17.28 9.22
N ASP A 22 -7.21 17.06 8.09
CA ASP A 22 -6.51 18.10 7.31
C ASP A 22 -6.94 18.18 5.84
N GLN A 23 -7.91 17.34 5.42
CA GLN A 23 -8.41 17.24 4.04
C GLN A 23 -7.32 16.87 3.00
N LYS A 24 -6.17 16.37 3.45
CA LYS A 24 -5.11 15.94 2.55
C LYS A 24 -5.51 14.64 1.85
N LEU A 25 -5.19 14.54 0.56
CA LEU A 25 -5.49 13.34 -0.21
C LEU A 25 -4.52 12.21 0.14
N GLU A 26 -5.10 11.03 0.38
CA GLU A 26 -4.39 9.80 0.71
C GLU A 26 -4.87 8.67 -0.17
N ILE A 27 -3.96 7.75 -0.47
CA ILE A 27 -4.28 6.51 -1.14
C ILE A 27 -4.38 5.42 -0.09
N ILE A 28 -5.55 4.78 -0.05
CA ILE A 28 -5.83 3.61 0.77
C ILE A 28 -5.70 2.39 -0.11
N LYS A 29 -4.78 1.49 0.25
CA LYS A 29 -4.61 0.19 -0.40
C LYS A 29 -5.07 -0.90 0.56
N GLN A 30 -6.07 -1.69 0.16
CA GLN A 30 -6.62 -2.78 0.97
C GLN A 30 -6.34 -4.14 0.33
N MET A 31 -5.93 -5.10 1.18
CA MET A 31 -5.59 -6.47 0.80
C MET A 31 -6.23 -7.47 1.77
N ILE A 32 -6.92 -8.51 1.27
CA ILE A 32 -7.67 -9.48 2.09
C ILE A 32 -6.98 -10.86 2.08
N GLN A 33 -6.60 -11.37 3.26
CA GLN A 33 -6.00 -12.70 3.41
C GLN A 33 -6.97 -13.82 3.04
N GLY A 34 -6.51 -14.78 2.25
CA GLY A 34 -7.28 -15.95 1.83
C GLY A 34 -8.17 -15.73 0.61
N GLU A 35 -8.48 -14.48 0.26
CA GLU A 35 -9.17 -14.14 -0.99
C GLU A 35 -8.20 -13.62 -2.05
N GLN A 36 -7.37 -12.63 -1.67
CA GLN A 36 -6.46 -11.96 -2.59
C GLN A 36 -5.02 -12.45 -2.46
N MET A 37 -4.68 -13.10 -1.34
CA MET A 37 -3.33 -13.63 -1.09
C MET A 37 -3.32 -14.84 -0.16
N THR A 38 -2.35 -15.73 -0.35
CA THR A 38 -2.11 -16.90 0.51
C THR A 38 -1.46 -16.51 1.84
N GLN A 39 -1.28 -17.48 2.74
CA GLN A 39 -0.68 -17.24 4.06
C GLN A 39 0.79 -16.80 3.98
N GLU A 40 1.57 -17.35 3.05
CA GLU A 40 2.98 -17.00 2.86
C GLU A 40 3.11 -15.56 2.34
N GLU A 41 2.27 -15.24 1.35
CA GLU A 41 2.16 -13.94 0.71
C GLU A 41 1.72 -12.84 1.68
N TRP A 42 0.80 -13.18 2.57
CA TRP A 42 0.37 -12.34 3.68
C TRP A 42 1.51 -12.05 4.66
N GLN A 43 2.34 -13.04 4.97
CA GLN A 43 3.50 -12.82 5.84
C GLN A 43 4.54 -11.90 5.19
N VAL A 44 4.80 -12.07 3.88
CA VAL A 44 5.70 -11.17 3.15
C VAL A 44 5.13 -9.75 3.07
N SER A 45 3.83 -9.59 2.81
CA SER A 45 3.16 -8.27 2.77
C SER A 45 3.24 -7.53 4.11
N GLN A 46 3.12 -8.25 5.23
CA GLN A 46 3.34 -7.68 6.56
C GLN A 46 4.79 -7.24 6.75
N ASN A 47 5.76 -8.05 6.31
CA ASN A 47 7.18 -7.68 6.39
C ASN A 47 7.49 -6.44 5.53
N GLU A 48 6.91 -6.34 4.33
CA GLU A 48 7.03 -5.15 3.50
C GLU A 48 6.46 -3.91 4.18
N CYS A 49 5.32 -4.02 4.88
CA CYS A 49 4.79 -2.91 5.68
C CYS A 49 5.77 -2.45 6.76
N LEU A 50 6.48 -3.37 7.41
CA LEU A 50 7.49 -3.02 8.40
C LEU A 50 8.65 -2.25 7.76
N VAL A 51 9.08 -2.64 6.57
CA VAL A 51 10.11 -1.90 5.82
C VAL A 51 9.60 -0.52 5.39
N LEU A 52 8.37 -0.43 4.89
CA LEU A 52 7.76 0.83 4.46
C LEU A 52 7.66 1.84 5.62
N LYS A 53 7.36 1.37 6.85
CA LYS A 53 7.38 2.20 8.06
C LYS A 53 8.73 2.81 8.37
N LEU A 54 9.84 2.24 7.87
CA LEU A 54 11.19 2.77 8.08
C LEU A 54 11.59 3.82 7.02
N LEU A 55 10.84 3.95 5.92
CA LEU A 55 11.20 4.79 4.79
C LEU A 55 10.63 6.21 4.94
N HIS A 56 11.41 7.09 5.56
CA HIS A 56 11.05 8.50 5.73
C HIS A 56 12.01 9.38 4.91
N HIS A 57 11.59 9.80 3.71
CA HIS A 57 12.41 10.65 2.83
C HIS A 57 11.56 11.53 1.91
N THR A 58 12.03 12.73 1.59
CA THR A 58 11.30 13.75 0.78
C THR A 58 10.98 13.30 -0.65
N LYS A 59 11.67 12.29 -1.16
CA LYS A 59 11.49 11.72 -2.51
C LYS A 59 10.80 10.36 -2.52
N VAL A 60 10.48 9.82 -1.35
CA VAL A 60 9.73 8.57 -1.21
C VAL A 60 8.31 8.95 -0.82
N THR A 61 7.32 8.33 -1.45
CA THR A 61 5.92 8.54 -1.09
C THR A 61 5.74 8.22 0.40
N GLY A 62 5.23 9.20 1.16
CA GLY A 62 5.10 9.07 2.60
C GLY A 62 4.19 7.90 2.97
N TYR A 63 4.69 7.03 3.83
CA TYR A 63 3.89 6.03 4.54
C TYR A 63 3.23 6.71 5.74
N TYR A 64 1.91 6.57 5.90
CA TYR A 64 1.20 7.16 7.02
C TYR A 64 0.94 6.10 8.10
N GLU A 65 0.13 5.10 7.77
CA GLU A 65 -0.23 4.05 8.73
C GLU A 65 -0.70 2.77 8.04
N ASN A 66 -0.85 1.70 8.83
CA ASN A 66 -1.57 0.51 8.41
C ASN A 66 -2.56 0.04 9.47
N PHE A 67 -3.62 -0.60 8.99
CA PHE A 67 -4.68 -1.19 9.78
C PHE A 67 -4.78 -2.67 9.45
N LEU A 68 -4.94 -3.48 10.49
CA LEU A 68 -5.23 -4.90 10.39
C LEU A 68 -6.60 -5.12 11.01
N GLU A 69 -7.59 -5.43 10.18
CA GLU A 69 -8.99 -5.64 10.62
C GLU A 69 -9.58 -6.82 9.86
N ASP A 70 -10.14 -7.82 10.57
CA ASP A 70 -10.85 -8.97 9.98
C ASP A 70 -10.17 -9.63 8.78
N LYS A 71 -8.84 -9.81 8.86
CA LYS A 71 -7.97 -10.38 7.80
C LYS A 71 -7.72 -9.46 6.60
N ALA A 72 -8.13 -8.21 6.66
CA ALA A 72 -7.74 -7.17 5.73
C ALA A 72 -6.55 -6.36 6.27
N LEU A 73 -5.50 -6.26 5.47
CA LEU A 73 -4.41 -5.33 5.66
C LEU A 73 -4.69 -4.09 4.81
N THR A 74 -4.81 -2.95 5.47
CA THR A 74 -5.06 -1.66 4.83
C THR A 74 -3.86 -0.75 5.08
N ILE A 75 -3.40 -0.05 4.05
CA ILE A 75 -2.22 0.81 4.13
C ILE A 75 -2.59 2.18 3.55
N ALA A 76 -2.35 3.22 4.35
CA ALA A 76 -2.54 4.61 3.95
C ALA A 76 -1.18 5.21 3.53
N ILE A 77 -1.13 5.76 2.33
CA ILE A 77 0.05 6.42 1.77
C ILE A 77 -0.30 7.77 1.17
N GLY A 78 0.69 8.65 1.04
CA GLY A 78 0.53 9.94 0.40
C GLY A 78 0.08 9.84 -1.06
N TYR A 79 -0.90 10.66 -1.45
CA TYR A 79 -1.28 10.78 -2.85
C TYR A 79 -0.21 11.52 -3.67
N ALA A 80 0.22 10.90 -4.78
CA ALA A 80 1.10 11.51 -5.76
C ALA A 80 0.28 11.91 -7.00
N PRO A 81 0.06 13.21 -7.26
CA PRO A 81 -0.82 13.66 -8.34
C PRO A 81 -0.30 13.36 -9.75
N SER A 82 1.02 13.18 -9.90
CA SER A 82 1.65 12.85 -11.18
C SER A 82 1.46 11.39 -11.60
N GLY A 83 0.79 10.57 -10.79
CA GLY A 83 0.55 9.16 -11.12
C GLY A 83 1.84 8.33 -11.14
N THR A 84 1.84 7.26 -11.93
CA THR A 84 3.02 6.40 -12.08
C THR A 84 3.80 6.79 -13.33
N LEU A 85 5.13 6.60 -13.29
CA LEU A 85 5.99 6.87 -14.46
C LEU A 85 5.55 6.07 -15.69
N ALA A 86 5.02 4.86 -15.52
CA ALA A 86 4.50 4.03 -16.60
C ALA A 86 3.37 4.69 -17.42
N GLN A 87 2.66 5.67 -16.86
CA GLN A 87 1.64 6.44 -17.58
C GLN A 87 2.21 7.62 -18.38
N SER A 88 3.48 7.96 -18.15
CA SER A 88 4.16 9.13 -18.73
C SER A 88 5.16 8.78 -19.85
N ILE A 89 5.25 7.51 -20.24
CA ILE A 89 6.16 6.97 -21.27
C ILE A 89 5.38 6.34 -22.42
#